data_AF-A0A940CWU6-F1
#
_entry.id   AF-A0A940CWU6-F1
#
_cell.length_a   1.000
_cell.length_b   1.000
_cell.length_c   1.000
_cell.angle_alpha   90.00
_cell.angle_beta   90.00
_cell.angle_gamma   90.00
#
_symmetry.space_group_name_H-M   'P 1'
#
loop_
_entity.id
_entity.type
_entity.pdbx_description
1 polymer ?
#
loop_
_entity_poly.entity_id
_entity_poly.type
_entity_poly.pdbx_seq_one_letter_code
_entity_poly.pdbx_strand_id
1 'polypeptide(L)'
;MSYVQYSIEKILDLCSIPSPTGFTHKVIKYLIEEFKRLGFSYTLTNKNNLLVDLGHGENDALMFVAHVDTLGAMVKYIKSNGRLSISKIGSFPFNHIENENCIIHTREGKEYTGTIYLTKPSVHVYKEVGTLERNDENMEIVLDQKVFNEEEVRNLGIMPGDYISFDPRTILTKTGFIKSRHLDDKAGVGILLGLAKAIRDYATEPKRKIFMMFTSYEEVGHGAASSIPVEVTEVISVDMGAIGEGLNSNVYSVSICAKDSGGPYNYEVVSKLIKAANIAEVDYTIDIYPYYGSDVESSLRAGYDVKHGLIGPGVYASHGYERTHIDAIEATLKLLQVYVELD
;
A
#
# COMPACT_ATOMS: atom_id res chain seq x y z
N MET A 1 -19.25 15.53 -6.49
CA MET A 1 -17.84 15.44 -6.06
C MET A 1 -17.02 14.93 -7.23
N SER A 2 -15.85 15.49 -7.53
CA SER A 2 -15.00 14.96 -8.60
C SER A 2 -14.48 13.57 -8.23
N TYR A 3 -14.14 12.74 -9.23
CA TYR A 3 -13.54 11.43 -8.98
C TYR A 3 -12.18 11.54 -8.28
N VAL A 4 -11.43 12.61 -8.55
CA VAL A 4 -10.18 12.94 -7.84
C VAL A 4 -10.43 13.17 -6.35
N GLN A 5 -11.42 14.00 -5.99
CA GLN A 5 -11.77 14.24 -4.60
C GLN A 5 -12.27 12.96 -3.91
N TYR A 6 -13.02 12.13 -4.64
CA TYR A 6 -13.39 10.80 -4.17
C TYR A 6 -12.16 9.93 -3.87
N SER A 7 -11.19 9.85 -4.80
CA SER A 7 -9.94 9.12 -4.57
C SER A 7 -9.22 9.63 -3.33
N ILE A 8 -9.06 10.95 -3.18
CA ILE A 8 -8.38 11.55 -2.02
C ILE A 8 -9.07 11.17 -0.71
N GLU A 9 -10.40 11.27 -0.63
CA GLU A 9 -11.16 10.85 0.56
C GLU A 9 -10.94 9.37 0.88
N LYS A 10 -10.93 8.51 -0.14
CA LYS A 10 -10.65 7.08 0.05
C LYS A 10 -9.23 6.82 0.50
N ILE A 11 -8.23 7.53 -0.02
CA ILE A 11 -6.84 7.42 0.45
C ILE A 11 -6.77 7.75 1.94
N LEU A 12 -7.40 8.84 2.39
CA LEU A 12 -7.40 9.26 3.79
C LEU A 12 -8.08 8.22 4.72
N ASP A 13 -9.25 7.70 4.30
CA ASP A 13 -9.94 6.62 5.02
C ASP A 13 -9.05 5.38 5.11
N LEU A 14 -8.46 4.97 3.99
CA LEU A 14 -7.66 3.75 3.85
C LEU A 14 -6.37 3.80 4.66
N CYS A 15 -5.65 4.93 4.67
CA CYS A 15 -4.46 5.13 5.51
C CYS A 15 -4.80 5.01 7.00
N SER A 16 -6.03 5.35 7.40
CA SER A 16 -6.48 5.29 8.79
C SER A 16 -6.88 3.88 9.25
N ILE A 17 -6.94 2.89 8.34
CA ILE A 17 -7.33 1.52 8.66
C ILE A 17 -6.07 0.66 8.82
N PRO A 18 -5.79 0.13 10.03
CA PRO A 18 -4.69 -0.81 10.24
C PRO A 18 -4.81 -2.03 9.35
N SER A 19 -3.75 -2.33 8.61
CA SER A 19 -3.66 -3.51 7.77
C SER A 19 -2.22 -4.02 7.55
N PRO A 20 -1.41 -4.25 8.60
CA PRO A 20 -0.14 -4.94 8.41
C PRO A 20 -0.31 -6.24 7.63
N THR A 21 0.66 -6.63 6.80
CA THR A 21 0.61 -7.86 6.00
C THR A 21 0.18 -9.08 6.81
N GLY A 22 -0.85 -9.78 6.35
CA GLY A 22 -1.50 -10.89 7.07
C GLY A 22 -2.60 -10.48 8.07
N PHE A 23 -2.83 -9.19 8.29
CA PHE A 23 -3.90 -8.63 9.12
C PHE A 23 -4.78 -7.63 8.34
N THR A 24 -5.20 -8.00 7.13
CA THR A 24 -5.89 -7.07 6.19
C THR A 24 -7.43 -7.12 6.26
N HIS A 25 -8.01 -7.98 7.12
CA HIS A 25 -9.45 -8.22 7.15
C HIS A 25 -10.31 -6.95 7.33
N LYS A 26 -9.84 -5.95 8.10
CA LYS A 26 -10.57 -4.68 8.30
C LYS A 26 -10.62 -3.86 7.01
N VAL A 27 -9.49 -3.69 6.32
CA VAL A 27 -9.44 -2.92 5.07
C VAL A 27 -10.15 -3.66 3.92
N ILE A 28 -10.03 -5.00 3.85
CA ILE A 28 -10.77 -5.79 2.87
C ILE A 28 -12.28 -5.65 3.08
N LYS A 29 -12.75 -5.70 4.34
CA LYS A 29 -14.17 -5.46 4.65
C LYS A 29 -14.61 -4.05 4.24
N TYR A 30 -13.79 -3.03 4.48
CA TYR A 30 -14.07 -1.67 4.02
C TYR A 30 -14.24 -1.63 2.50
N LEU A 31 -13.29 -2.19 1.74
CA LEU A 31 -13.36 -2.21 0.28
C LEU A 31 -14.57 -2.97 -0.25
N ILE A 32 -14.91 -4.12 0.34
CA ILE A 32 -16.13 -4.86 -0.02
C ILE A 32 -17.36 -3.96 0.09
N GLU A 33 -17.51 -3.21 1.18
CA GLU A 33 -18.66 -2.33 1.35
C GLU A 33 -18.64 -1.15 0.38
N GLU A 34 -17.47 -0.61 0.03
CA GLU A 34 -17.34 0.42 -1.01
C GLU A 34 -17.72 -0.11 -2.40
N PHE A 35 -17.24 -1.28 -2.80
CA PHE A 35 -17.58 -1.87 -4.10
C PHE A 35 -19.04 -2.33 -4.17
N LYS A 36 -19.62 -2.81 -3.07
CA LYS A 36 -21.07 -3.09 -2.99
C LYS A 36 -21.90 -1.82 -3.16
N ARG A 37 -21.51 -0.70 -2.53
CA ARG A 37 -22.18 0.60 -2.72
C ARG A 37 -22.11 1.08 -4.16
N LEU A 38 -20.98 0.83 -4.82
CA LEU A 38 -20.81 1.04 -6.24
C LEU A 38 -21.48 -0.04 -7.10
N GLY A 39 -22.16 -1.04 -6.53
CA GLY A 39 -22.92 -2.07 -7.24
C GLY A 39 -22.09 -3.13 -7.98
N PHE A 40 -20.79 -3.25 -7.69
CA PHE A 40 -19.91 -4.22 -8.34
C PHE A 40 -19.91 -5.57 -7.64
N SER A 41 -19.67 -6.63 -8.41
CA SER A 41 -19.53 -7.98 -7.88
C SER A 41 -18.08 -8.23 -7.46
N TYR A 42 -17.87 -9.07 -6.45
CA TYR A 42 -16.55 -9.37 -5.94
C TYR A 42 -16.41 -10.84 -5.56
N THR A 43 -15.16 -11.31 -5.57
CA THR A 43 -14.75 -12.62 -5.07
C THR A 43 -13.61 -12.42 -4.08
N LEU A 44 -13.64 -13.16 -2.97
CA LEU A 44 -12.52 -13.25 -2.04
C LEU A 44 -11.72 -14.52 -2.32
N THR A 45 -10.41 -14.39 -2.36
CA THR A 45 -9.50 -15.53 -2.49
C THR A 45 -9.17 -16.10 -1.10
N ASN A 46 -8.59 -17.31 -1.05
CA ASN A 46 -8.11 -17.90 0.20
C ASN A 46 -7.00 -17.07 0.87
N LYS A 47 -6.30 -16.21 0.12
CA LYS A 47 -5.29 -15.28 0.64
C LYS A 47 -5.90 -13.95 1.11
N ASN A 48 -7.22 -13.84 1.10
CA ASN A 48 -7.96 -12.60 1.37
C ASN A 48 -7.67 -11.47 0.36
N ASN A 49 -7.21 -11.80 -0.85
CA ASN A 49 -7.23 -10.82 -1.94
C ASN A 49 -8.68 -10.57 -2.34
N LEU A 50 -9.04 -9.33 -2.63
CA LEU A 50 -10.34 -8.94 -3.13
C LEU A 50 -10.25 -8.77 -4.64
N LEU A 51 -10.94 -9.62 -5.40
CA LEU A 51 -11.07 -9.51 -6.84
C LEU A 51 -12.45 -8.91 -7.17
N VAL A 52 -12.47 -7.81 -7.90
CA VAL A 52 -13.70 -7.10 -8.30
C VAL A 52 -13.84 -7.19 -9.81
N ASP A 53 -15.01 -7.63 -10.28
CA ASP A 53 -15.37 -7.62 -11.70
C ASP A 53 -16.17 -6.35 -11.98
N LEU A 54 -15.58 -5.46 -12.78
CA LEU A 54 -16.20 -4.18 -13.16
C LEU A 54 -17.05 -4.31 -14.44
N GLY A 55 -17.05 -5.49 -15.07
CA GLY A 55 -17.75 -5.77 -16.31
C GLY A 55 -17.13 -5.13 -17.56
N HIS A 56 -17.95 -5.09 -18.62
CA HIS A 56 -17.77 -4.44 -19.93
C HIS A 56 -16.72 -5.02 -20.90
N GLY A 57 -17.12 -5.50 -22.08
CA GLY A 57 -16.23 -6.02 -23.13
C GLY A 57 -16.27 -7.55 -23.29
N GLU A 58 -15.72 -8.07 -24.40
CA GLU A 58 -15.62 -9.51 -24.69
C GLU A 58 -14.15 -9.90 -24.99
N ASN A 59 -13.64 -10.94 -24.30
CA ASN A 59 -12.25 -11.44 -24.39
C ASN A 59 -11.17 -10.40 -23.99
N ASP A 60 -9.92 -10.86 -23.83
CA ASP A 60 -8.74 -10.00 -23.61
C ASP A 60 -8.85 -9.05 -22.39
N ALA A 61 -9.21 -9.58 -21.22
CA ALA A 61 -9.44 -8.75 -20.03
C ALA A 61 -8.17 -8.06 -19.52
N LEU A 62 -8.33 -6.85 -19.00
CA LEU A 62 -7.32 -6.07 -18.30
C LEU A 62 -7.56 -6.19 -16.79
N MET A 63 -6.49 -6.39 -16.02
CA MET A 63 -6.53 -6.34 -14.56
C MET A 63 -5.65 -5.23 -14.02
N PHE A 64 -6.22 -4.37 -13.18
CA PHE A 64 -5.44 -3.49 -12.31
C PHE A 64 -5.21 -4.15 -10.96
N VAL A 65 -4.00 -3.99 -10.42
CA VAL A 65 -3.63 -4.52 -9.11
C VAL A 65 -3.09 -3.40 -8.24
N ALA A 66 -3.55 -3.35 -7.00
CA ALA A 66 -3.03 -2.46 -5.96
C ALA A 66 -2.99 -3.26 -4.65
N HIS A 67 -2.11 -2.93 -3.72
CA HIS A 67 -2.02 -3.67 -2.46
C HIS A 67 -2.63 -2.91 -1.28
N VAL A 68 -3.28 -3.67 -0.40
CA VAL A 68 -3.91 -3.11 0.80
C VAL A 68 -3.12 -3.42 2.05
N ASP A 69 -2.21 -4.39 2.02
CA ASP A 69 -1.33 -4.62 3.15
C ASP A 69 -0.30 -3.51 3.30
N THR A 70 0.23 -3.41 4.50
CA THR A 70 1.19 -2.38 4.87
C THR A 70 2.35 -3.00 5.63
N LEU A 71 3.47 -2.27 5.65
CA LEU A 71 4.48 -2.43 6.70
C LEU A 71 3.87 -2.41 8.11
N GLY A 72 4.54 -3.09 9.02
CA GLY A 72 4.12 -3.16 10.43
C GLY A 72 5.11 -3.96 11.28
N ALA A 73 4.62 -4.51 12.38
CA ALA A 73 5.39 -5.44 13.18
C ALA A 73 4.51 -6.53 13.82
N MET A 74 5.15 -7.52 14.43
CA MET A 74 4.53 -8.49 15.33
C MET A 74 5.27 -8.50 16.66
N VAL A 75 4.56 -8.85 17.73
CA VAL A 75 5.19 -9.14 19.02
C VAL A 75 6.10 -10.34 18.86
N LYS A 76 7.42 -10.17 19.09
CA LYS A 76 8.42 -11.25 19.02
C LYS A 76 8.45 -12.04 20.33
N TYR A 77 8.57 -11.33 21.44
CA TYR A 77 8.45 -11.87 22.80
C TYR A 77 8.15 -10.73 23.79
N ILE A 78 7.68 -11.12 24.98
CA ILE A 78 7.41 -10.20 26.09
C ILE A 78 8.65 -10.17 26.98
N LYS A 79 9.16 -8.98 27.27
CA LYS A 79 10.33 -8.80 28.13
C LYS A 79 9.92 -8.93 29.61
N SER A 80 10.88 -9.30 30.46
CA SER A 80 10.66 -9.47 31.91
C SER A 80 10.19 -8.20 32.64
N ASN A 81 10.37 -7.03 32.03
CA ASN A 81 9.93 -5.73 32.55
C ASN A 81 8.57 -5.26 31.98
N GLY A 82 7.82 -6.14 31.31
CA GLY A 82 6.49 -5.83 30.75
C GLY A 82 6.51 -5.09 29.41
N ARG A 83 7.69 -4.88 28.79
CA ARG A 83 7.83 -4.29 27.45
C ARG A 83 7.76 -5.35 26.36
N LEU A 84 7.54 -4.95 25.10
CA LEU A 84 7.47 -5.88 23.98
C LEU A 84 8.68 -5.75 23.06
N SER A 85 9.28 -6.87 22.68
CA SER A 85 10.19 -6.94 21.53
C SER A 85 9.37 -7.09 20.25
N ILE A 86 9.88 -6.53 19.15
CA ILE A 86 9.18 -6.48 17.85
C ILE A 86 9.93 -7.25 16.77
N SER A 87 9.16 -7.85 15.86
CA SER A 87 9.65 -8.43 14.60
C SER A 87 8.99 -7.69 13.45
N LYS A 88 9.75 -7.25 12.44
CA LYS A 88 9.24 -6.43 11.34
C LYS A 88 8.33 -7.25 10.42
N ILE A 89 7.29 -6.60 9.90
CA ILE A 89 6.52 -7.04 8.75
C ILE A 89 6.88 -6.12 7.59
N GLY A 90 7.41 -6.68 6.49
CA GLY A 90 7.97 -5.92 5.37
C GLY A 90 9.35 -5.32 5.68
N SER A 91 9.84 -4.46 4.78
CA SER A 91 11.22 -3.98 4.81
C SER A 91 11.32 -2.48 5.10
N PHE A 92 11.78 -2.11 6.30
CA PHE A 92 12.11 -0.72 6.63
C PHE A 92 13.22 -0.64 7.68
N PRO A 93 13.99 0.48 7.73
CA PRO A 93 14.90 0.78 8.83
C PRO A 93 14.14 1.06 10.13
N PHE A 94 14.63 0.58 11.27
CA PHE A 94 14.01 0.87 12.57
C PHE A 94 14.00 2.37 12.91
N ASN A 95 14.92 3.16 12.33
CA ASN A 95 14.91 4.63 12.42
C ASN A 95 13.58 5.25 12.00
N HIS A 96 12.86 4.62 11.06
CA HIS A 96 11.60 5.15 10.56
C HIS A 96 10.45 5.03 11.58
N ILE A 97 10.60 4.22 12.63
CA ILE A 97 9.56 3.94 13.62
C ILE A 97 9.97 4.34 15.05
N GLU A 98 11.10 5.03 15.21
CA GLU A 98 11.52 5.55 16.51
C GLU A 98 10.56 6.65 16.99
N ASN A 99 10.06 6.52 18.23
CA ASN A 99 9.04 7.37 18.84
C ASN A 99 7.66 7.33 18.16
N GLU A 100 7.39 6.31 17.35
CA GLU A 100 6.10 6.12 16.71
C GLU A 100 5.08 5.54 17.70
N ASN A 101 3.84 6.03 17.65
CA ASN A 101 2.72 5.40 18.35
C ASN A 101 2.29 4.14 17.61
N CYS A 102 1.80 3.16 18.33
CA CYS A 102 1.36 1.90 17.73
C CYS A 102 0.16 1.31 18.47
N ILE A 103 -0.53 0.39 17.77
CA ILE A 103 -1.63 -0.39 18.30
C ILE A 103 -1.24 -1.87 18.22
N ILE A 104 -1.39 -2.57 19.34
CA ILE A 104 -1.21 -4.02 19.44
C ILE A 104 -2.59 -4.66 19.31
N HIS A 105 -2.75 -5.53 18.31
CA HIS A 105 -3.98 -6.25 18.03
C HIS A 105 -3.86 -7.69 18.53
N THR A 106 -4.59 -8.01 19.59
CA THR A 106 -4.61 -9.36 20.16
C THR A 106 -5.48 -10.32 19.36
N ARG A 107 -5.25 -11.61 19.50
CA ARG A 107 -6.10 -12.67 18.90
C ARG A 107 -7.55 -12.67 19.40
N GLU A 108 -7.81 -12.09 20.57
CA GLU A 108 -9.18 -11.93 21.12
C GLU A 108 -9.89 -10.67 20.60
N GLY A 109 -9.24 -9.89 19.72
CA GLY A 109 -9.81 -8.66 19.16
C GLY A 109 -9.73 -7.44 20.10
N LYS A 110 -9.00 -7.54 21.22
CA LYS A 110 -8.65 -6.37 22.05
C LYS A 110 -7.50 -5.61 21.41
N GLU A 111 -7.51 -4.29 21.61
CA GLU A 111 -6.49 -3.37 21.13
C GLU A 111 -5.87 -2.61 22.30
N TYR A 112 -4.55 -2.48 22.28
CA TYR A 112 -3.79 -1.72 23.27
C TYR A 112 -2.87 -0.75 22.55
N THR A 113 -2.68 0.44 23.11
CA THR A 113 -1.74 1.42 22.58
C THR A 113 -0.37 1.28 23.24
N GLY A 114 0.66 1.75 22.54
CA GLY A 114 1.99 1.91 23.09
C GLY A 114 2.86 2.76 22.19
N THR A 115 4.09 2.99 22.63
CA THR A 115 5.08 3.78 21.89
C THR A 115 6.35 2.98 21.68
N ILE A 116 6.90 3.08 20.47
CA ILE A 116 8.16 2.43 20.09
C ILE A 116 9.32 3.32 20.52
N TYR A 117 10.17 2.81 21.40
CA TYR A 117 11.33 3.51 21.94
C TYR A 117 12.61 2.72 21.76
N LEU A 118 13.74 3.43 21.84
CA LEU A 118 14.98 2.80 22.21
C LEU A 118 14.89 2.25 23.65
N THR A 119 15.59 1.16 23.92
CA THR A 119 15.80 0.62 25.29
C THR A 119 16.48 1.63 26.21
N LYS A 120 17.23 2.59 25.63
CA LYS A 120 17.89 3.72 26.30
C LYS A 120 17.41 5.05 25.69
N PRO A 121 16.19 5.53 25.99
CA PRO A 121 15.59 6.63 25.22
C PRO A 121 15.99 8.04 25.68
N SER A 122 16.68 8.20 26.82
CA SER A 122 16.91 9.52 27.43
C SER A 122 18.39 9.86 27.61
N VAL A 123 18.80 11.00 27.06
CA VAL A 123 20.16 11.57 27.19
C VAL A 123 20.50 12.03 28.61
N HIS A 124 19.49 12.28 29.44
CA HIS A 124 19.71 12.60 30.86
C HIS A 124 20.12 11.36 31.67
N VAL A 125 19.90 10.15 31.12
CA VAL A 125 20.19 8.87 31.78
C VAL A 125 21.33 8.12 31.10
N TYR A 126 21.36 8.14 29.76
CA TYR A 126 22.32 7.38 28.95
C TYR A 126 23.13 8.29 28.03
N LYS A 127 24.44 8.05 27.92
CA LYS A 127 25.31 8.85 27.03
C LYS A 127 25.19 8.44 25.56
N GLU A 128 24.87 7.18 25.29
CA GLU A 128 24.94 6.60 23.93
C GLU A 128 23.64 6.72 23.11
N VAL A 129 22.63 7.50 23.52
CA VAL A 129 21.31 7.52 22.82
C VAL A 129 21.44 7.83 21.33
N GLY A 130 22.32 8.77 20.97
CA GLY A 130 22.54 9.17 19.56
C GLY A 130 23.28 8.13 18.73
N THR A 131 24.05 7.22 19.35
CA THR A 131 24.88 6.22 18.66
C THR A 131 24.37 4.80 18.82
N LEU A 132 23.37 4.57 19.68
CA LEU A 132 22.77 3.26 19.86
C LEU A 132 22.15 2.81 18.54
N GLU A 133 22.52 1.63 18.08
CA GLU A 133 22.01 1.11 16.82
C GLU A 133 20.51 0.85 16.91
N ARG A 134 19.76 1.31 15.91
CA ARG A 134 18.33 1.04 15.77
C ARG A 134 18.16 -0.36 15.14
N ASN A 135 18.06 -1.37 15.99
CA ASN A 135 17.90 -2.78 15.62
C ASN A 135 16.82 -3.46 16.49
N ASP A 136 16.56 -4.75 16.29
CA ASP A 136 15.51 -5.50 17.00
C ASP A 136 15.81 -5.75 18.49
N GLU A 137 17.07 -5.61 18.90
CA GLU A 137 17.50 -5.71 20.30
C GLU A 137 17.28 -4.40 21.06
N ASN A 138 17.58 -3.28 20.41
CA ASN A 138 17.59 -1.94 21.01
C ASN A 138 16.27 -1.19 20.84
N MET A 139 15.33 -1.69 20.05
CA MET A 139 13.99 -1.13 19.89
C MET A 139 12.96 -1.97 20.66
N GLU A 140 12.01 -1.31 21.31
CA GLU A 140 10.96 -1.97 22.08
C GLU A 140 9.68 -1.13 22.16
N ILE A 141 8.56 -1.78 22.42
CA ILE A 141 7.32 -1.09 22.72
C ILE A 141 7.12 -1.00 24.22
N VAL A 142 6.84 0.21 24.67
CA VAL A 142 6.31 0.48 26.01
C VAL A 142 4.80 0.61 25.88
N LEU A 143 4.07 -0.28 26.53
CA LEU A 143 2.60 -0.28 26.52
C LEU A 143 2.06 0.87 27.37
N ASP A 144 0.95 1.47 26.95
CA ASP A 144 0.19 2.45 27.75
C ASP A 144 -0.69 1.74 28.78
N GLN A 145 -0.11 0.78 29.49
CA GLN A 145 -0.76 -0.07 30.47
C GLN A 145 0.09 -0.16 31.73
N LYS A 146 -0.54 -0.31 32.90
CA LYS A 146 0.17 -0.49 34.17
C LYS A 146 0.65 -1.94 34.33
N VAL A 147 1.63 -2.31 33.52
CA VAL A 147 2.26 -3.63 33.50
C VAL A 147 3.76 -3.49 33.72
N PHE A 148 4.33 -4.38 34.51
CA PHE A 148 5.71 -4.32 34.98
C PHE A 148 6.47 -5.64 34.80
N ASN A 149 5.78 -6.70 34.37
CA ASN A 149 6.35 -8.00 34.13
C ASN A 149 5.62 -8.76 33.02
N GLU A 150 6.18 -9.90 32.64
CA GLU A 150 5.64 -10.74 31.57
C GLU A 150 4.24 -11.28 31.87
N GLU A 151 3.98 -11.71 33.12
CA GLU A 151 2.69 -12.29 33.53
C GLU A 151 1.55 -11.27 33.38
N GLU A 152 1.78 -10.02 33.82
CA GLU A 152 0.81 -8.94 33.71
C GLU A 152 0.47 -8.60 32.25
N VAL A 153 1.45 -8.63 31.34
CA VAL A 153 1.21 -8.44 29.90
C VAL A 153 0.41 -9.62 29.33
N ARG A 154 0.72 -10.86 29.73
CA ARG A 154 -0.04 -12.04 29.30
C ARG A 154 -1.49 -12.00 29.79
N ASN A 155 -1.74 -11.45 30.97
CA ASN A 155 -3.10 -11.26 31.50
C ASN A 155 -3.93 -10.26 30.67
N LEU A 156 -3.29 -9.38 29.88
CA LEU A 156 -3.98 -8.54 28.89
C LEU A 156 -4.42 -9.33 27.64
N GLY A 157 -3.95 -10.57 27.49
CA GLY A 157 -4.15 -11.41 26.30
C GLY A 157 -3.12 -11.16 25.19
N ILE A 158 -2.08 -10.34 25.47
CA ILE A 158 -0.99 -10.08 24.51
C ILE A 158 -0.05 -11.30 24.46
N MET A 159 0.32 -11.73 23.26
CA MET A 159 1.21 -12.87 23.05
C MET A 159 2.15 -12.69 21.85
N PRO A 160 3.25 -13.46 21.77
CA PRO A 160 4.05 -13.54 20.55
C PRO A 160 3.19 -13.85 19.32
N GLY A 161 3.42 -13.12 18.24
CA GLY A 161 2.64 -13.20 17.01
C GLY A 161 1.39 -12.32 16.98
N ASP A 162 1.10 -11.51 18.00
CA ASP A 162 0.11 -10.44 17.87
C ASP A 162 0.60 -9.35 16.93
N TYR A 163 -0.31 -8.79 16.14
CA TYR A 163 0.01 -7.79 15.13
C TYR A 163 0.17 -6.40 15.74
N ILE A 164 1.02 -5.60 15.13
CA ILE A 164 1.31 -4.24 15.56
C ILE A 164 1.20 -3.33 14.34
N SER A 165 0.27 -2.38 14.38
CA SER A 165 0.17 -1.31 13.40
C SER A 165 0.77 -0.02 13.93
N PHE A 166 1.39 0.76 13.05
CA PHE A 166 1.93 2.07 13.40
C PHE A 166 0.88 3.17 13.19
N ASP A 167 0.98 4.26 13.94
CA ASP A 167 0.18 5.46 13.71
C ASP A 167 0.54 6.04 12.33
N PRO A 168 -0.42 6.13 11.40
CA PRO A 168 -0.16 6.60 10.05
C PRO A 168 0.10 8.10 9.99
N ARG A 169 -0.31 8.87 11.02
CA ARG A 169 -0.15 10.34 11.09
C ARG A 169 -0.62 11.04 9.81
N THR A 170 -1.75 10.59 9.28
CA THR A 170 -2.29 11.05 7.98
C THR A 170 -2.70 12.52 8.04
N ILE A 171 -2.19 13.33 7.10
CA ILE A 171 -2.45 14.76 7.00
C ILE A 171 -2.67 15.12 5.53
N LEU A 172 -3.82 15.73 5.22
CA LEU A 172 -4.02 16.51 4.00
C LEU A 172 -3.76 18.00 4.31
N THR A 173 -2.78 18.60 3.65
CA THR A 173 -2.48 20.03 3.81
C THR A 173 -3.41 20.89 2.96
N LYS A 174 -3.58 22.16 3.34
CA LYS A 174 -4.31 23.15 2.54
C LYS A 174 -3.72 23.38 1.14
N THR A 175 -2.44 23.06 0.98
CA THR A 175 -1.72 23.19 -0.29
C THR A 175 -1.73 21.91 -1.12
N GLY A 176 -2.51 20.87 -0.74
CA GLY A 176 -2.66 19.67 -1.55
C GLY A 176 -1.68 18.53 -1.28
N PHE A 177 -0.81 18.61 -0.26
CA PHE A 177 0.04 17.47 0.10
C PHE A 177 -0.72 16.48 0.96
N ILE A 178 -0.57 15.19 0.62
CA ILE A 178 -0.97 14.08 1.47
C ILE A 178 0.29 13.52 2.10
N LYS A 179 0.35 13.50 3.43
CA LYS A 179 1.45 12.89 4.19
C LYS A 179 0.87 11.79 5.06
N SER A 180 1.46 10.61 5.02
CA SER A 180 1.01 9.48 5.80
C SER A 180 2.10 8.42 5.82
N ARG A 181 2.06 7.49 6.78
CA ARG A 181 2.60 6.16 6.48
C ARG A 181 1.64 5.44 5.55
N HIS A 182 2.16 4.51 4.75
CA HIS A 182 1.34 3.62 3.94
C HIS A 182 0.54 4.38 2.86
N LEU A 183 1.07 5.45 2.26
CA LEU A 183 0.61 5.86 0.94
C LEU A 183 0.91 4.77 -0.08
N ASP A 184 2.01 4.07 0.13
CA ASP A 184 2.32 2.76 -0.41
C ASP A 184 1.47 1.66 0.27
N ASP A 185 0.45 1.07 -0.37
CA ASP A 185 -0.17 1.47 -1.65
C ASP A 185 -1.64 1.89 -1.44
N LYS A 186 -1.95 2.52 -0.30
CA LYS A 186 -3.29 3.09 -0.09
C LYS A 186 -3.62 4.17 -1.13
N ALA A 187 -2.62 4.81 -1.71
CA ALA A 187 -2.75 5.75 -2.81
C ALA A 187 -3.30 5.07 -4.08
N GLY A 188 -2.70 3.97 -4.54
CA GLY A 188 -3.17 3.20 -5.69
C GLY A 188 -4.57 2.63 -5.47
N VAL A 189 -4.83 2.08 -4.29
CA VAL A 189 -6.16 1.58 -3.91
C VAL A 189 -7.23 2.69 -4.01
N GLY A 190 -6.94 3.88 -3.46
CA GLY A 190 -7.86 5.01 -3.54
C GLY A 190 -8.07 5.54 -4.96
N ILE A 191 -7.02 5.55 -5.79
CA ILE A 191 -7.11 5.90 -7.22
C ILE A 191 -8.03 4.91 -7.95
N LEU A 192 -7.87 3.60 -7.73
CA LEU A 192 -8.70 2.57 -8.35
C LEU A 192 -10.16 2.65 -7.91
N LEU A 193 -10.44 3.02 -6.66
CA LEU A 193 -11.81 3.31 -6.21
C LEU A 193 -12.42 4.51 -6.96
N GLY A 194 -11.63 5.56 -7.23
CA GLY A 194 -12.04 6.69 -8.07
C GLY A 194 -12.34 6.28 -9.51
N LEU A 195 -11.51 5.44 -10.11
CA LEU A 195 -11.73 4.89 -11.45
C LEU A 195 -12.99 4.02 -11.51
N ALA A 196 -13.16 3.12 -10.54
CA ALA A 196 -14.36 2.28 -10.46
C ALA A 196 -15.64 3.11 -10.33
N LYS A 197 -15.57 4.21 -9.56
CA LYS A 197 -16.68 5.16 -9.46
C LYS A 197 -16.95 5.87 -10.79
N ALA A 198 -15.92 6.33 -11.50
CA ALA A 198 -16.07 6.96 -12.81
C ALA A 198 -16.70 6.03 -13.85
N ILE A 199 -16.31 4.76 -13.84
CA ILE A 199 -16.90 3.71 -14.69
C ILE A 199 -18.37 3.48 -14.31
N ARG A 200 -18.68 3.35 -13.02
CA ARG A 200 -20.06 3.15 -12.56
C ARG A 200 -20.98 4.31 -12.92
N ASP A 201 -20.47 5.53 -12.86
CA ASP A 201 -21.21 6.76 -13.17
C ASP A 201 -21.25 7.03 -14.70
N TYR A 202 -20.73 6.12 -15.53
CA TYR A 202 -20.61 6.22 -17.00
C TYR A 202 -19.81 7.44 -17.50
N ALA A 203 -18.90 7.96 -16.67
CA ALA A 203 -17.98 9.02 -17.06
C ALA A 203 -16.67 8.50 -17.68
N THR A 204 -16.47 7.19 -17.63
CA THR A 204 -15.37 6.47 -18.29
C THR A 204 -15.92 5.17 -18.84
N GLU A 205 -15.70 4.88 -20.12
CA GLU A 205 -16.28 3.71 -20.80
C GLU A 205 -15.18 2.73 -21.26
N PRO A 206 -14.87 1.68 -20.47
CA PRO A 206 -13.83 0.73 -20.83
C PRO A 206 -14.11 -0.01 -22.15
N LYS A 207 -13.09 -0.20 -22.98
CA LYS A 207 -13.15 -1.03 -24.20
C LYS A 207 -13.00 -2.52 -23.93
N ARG A 208 -12.31 -2.86 -22.84
CA ARG A 208 -11.98 -4.22 -22.42
C ARG A 208 -12.61 -4.52 -21.07
N LYS A 209 -12.79 -5.80 -20.77
CA LYS A 209 -13.24 -6.25 -19.46
C LYS A 209 -12.21 -5.89 -18.40
N ILE A 210 -12.66 -5.23 -17.33
CA ILE A 210 -11.79 -4.77 -16.26
C ILE A 210 -12.00 -5.62 -15.00
N PHE A 211 -10.90 -6.16 -14.50
CA PHE A 211 -10.78 -6.64 -13.13
C PHE A 211 -9.96 -5.67 -12.29
N MET A 212 -10.30 -5.56 -11.01
CA MET A 212 -9.42 -4.94 -10.02
C MET A 212 -9.11 -5.96 -8.94
N MET A 213 -7.83 -6.19 -8.65
CA MET A 213 -7.38 -7.03 -7.55
C MET A 213 -6.73 -6.18 -6.47
N PHE A 214 -7.19 -6.36 -5.23
CA PHE A 214 -6.61 -5.76 -4.05
C PHE A 214 -5.90 -6.84 -3.24
N THR A 215 -4.57 -6.82 -3.22
CA THR A 215 -3.76 -7.89 -2.62
C THR A 215 -3.43 -7.62 -1.15
N SER A 216 -3.16 -8.68 -0.38
CA SER A 216 -2.92 -8.60 1.07
C SER A 216 -1.51 -9.00 1.51
N TYR A 217 -0.58 -9.21 0.55
CA TYR A 217 0.75 -9.75 0.82
C TYR A 217 1.81 -9.26 -0.19
N GLU A 218 1.66 -8.06 -0.73
CA GLU A 218 2.66 -7.49 -1.64
C GLU A 218 3.99 -7.29 -0.91
N GLU A 219 3.94 -6.71 0.29
CA GLU A 219 5.09 -6.26 1.09
C GLU A 219 6.04 -7.40 1.56
N VAL A 220 5.61 -8.65 1.32
CA VAL A 220 6.38 -9.87 1.59
C VAL A 220 6.58 -10.73 0.33
N GLY A 221 6.30 -10.18 -0.84
CA GLY A 221 6.70 -10.68 -2.16
C GLY A 221 5.77 -11.71 -2.79
N HIS A 222 4.48 -11.75 -2.42
CA HIS A 222 3.57 -12.75 -3.00
C HIS A 222 2.09 -12.32 -3.10
N GLY A 223 1.78 -11.04 -3.27
CA GLY A 223 0.39 -10.55 -3.30
C GLY A 223 -0.42 -11.15 -4.46
N ALA A 224 -0.11 -10.79 -5.71
CA ALA A 224 -0.78 -11.26 -6.94
C ALA A 224 -0.20 -12.56 -7.53
N ALA A 225 0.46 -13.37 -6.70
CA ALA A 225 0.99 -14.69 -7.12
C ALA A 225 -0.11 -15.74 -7.40
N SER A 226 -1.40 -15.39 -7.33
CA SER A 226 -2.51 -16.33 -7.52
C SER A 226 -3.79 -15.62 -7.93
N SER A 227 -4.77 -16.40 -8.40
CA SER A 227 -6.17 -15.96 -8.56
C SER A 227 -6.38 -14.89 -9.65
N ILE A 228 -5.49 -14.84 -10.64
CA ILE A 228 -5.69 -14.05 -11.86
C ILE A 228 -6.67 -14.82 -12.76
N PRO A 229 -7.81 -14.23 -13.18
CA PRO A 229 -8.75 -14.88 -14.09
C PRO A 229 -8.09 -15.29 -15.41
N VAL A 230 -8.49 -16.45 -15.96
CA VAL A 230 -7.91 -17.00 -17.20
C VAL A 230 -8.08 -16.09 -18.43
N GLU A 231 -9.09 -15.23 -18.40
CA GLU A 231 -9.38 -14.28 -19.47
C GLU A 231 -8.51 -13.00 -19.41
N VAL A 232 -7.72 -12.81 -18.34
CA VAL A 232 -6.81 -11.67 -18.20
C VAL A 232 -5.55 -11.91 -19.03
N THR A 233 -5.25 -10.97 -19.91
CA THR A 233 -4.09 -10.99 -20.80
C THR A 233 -3.11 -9.86 -20.51
N GLU A 234 -3.52 -8.87 -19.72
CA GLU A 234 -2.72 -7.71 -19.33
C GLU A 234 -2.96 -7.35 -17.87
N VAL A 235 -1.87 -7.14 -17.13
CA VAL A 235 -1.89 -6.77 -15.71
C VAL A 235 -1.09 -5.49 -15.48
N ILE A 236 -1.69 -4.51 -14.83
CA ILE A 236 -1.03 -3.24 -14.49
C ILE A 236 -1.05 -3.07 -12.97
N SER A 237 0.13 -2.98 -12.37
CA SER A 237 0.27 -2.55 -10.99
C SER A 237 0.02 -1.04 -10.93
N VAL A 238 -0.98 -0.63 -10.14
CA VAL A 238 -1.18 0.77 -9.76
C VAL A 238 -0.66 0.87 -8.34
N ASP A 239 0.60 1.22 -8.27
CA ASP A 239 1.42 1.25 -7.06
C ASP A 239 1.98 2.66 -6.90
N MET A 240 3.20 2.86 -6.44
CA MET A 240 3.85 4.18 -6.33
C MET A 240 5.05 4.36 -7.26
N GLY A 241 5.32 5.62 -7.62
CA GLY A 241 6.58 6.03 -8.20
C GLY A 241 7.54 6.52 -7.13
N ALA A 242 8.49 5.70 -6.69
CA ALA A 242 9.50 6.13 -5.70
C ALA A 242 10.34 7.31 -6.23
N ILE A 243 10.68 8.26 -5.36
CA ILE A 243 11.47 9.46 -5.73
C ILE A 243 12.88 9.34 -5.15
N GLY A 244 13.89 9.57 -5.99
CA GLY A 244 15.30 9.48 -5.60
C GLY A 244 16.25 10.02 -6.65
N GLU A 245 17.54 10.08 -6.31
CA GLU A 245 18.59 10.50 -7.25
C GLU A 245 18.67 9.53 -8.45
N GLY A 246 18.76 10.09 -9.66
CA GLY A 246 18.78 9.31 -10.91
C GLY A 246 17.40 8.93 -11.44
N LEU A 247 16.32 9.31 -10.75
CA LEU A 247 14.93 9.17 -11.19
C LEU A 247 14.36 10.54 -11.57
N ASN A 248 13.41 10.54 -12.50
CA ASN A 248 12.71 11.74 -12.97
C ASN A 248 11.45 12.04 -12.15
N SER A 249 10.87 11.03 -11.50
CA SER A 249 9.68 11.11 -10.64
C SER A 249 9.73 12.28 -9.66
N ASN A 250 8.59 12.95 -9.49
CA ASN A 250 8.38 13.97 -8.46
C ASN A 250 6.98 13.80 -7.84
N VAL A 251 6.69 14.53 -6.76
CA VAL A 251 5.45 14.36 -5.99
C VAL A 251 4.17 14.86 -6.70
N TYR A 252 4.27 15.48 -7.88
CA TYR A 252 3.15 16.08 -8.61
C TYR A 252 2.75 15.30 -9.87
N SER A 253 3.59 14.38 -10.34
CA SER A 253 3.37 13.62 -11.58
C SER A 253 3.04 12.16 -11.33
N VAL A 254 2.47 11.50 -12.34
CA VAL A 254 2.39 10.03 -12.39
C VAL A 254 3.73 9.47 -12.90
N SER A 255 4.23 8.43 -12.26
CA SER A 255 5.39 7.66 -12.74
C SER A 255 4.91 6.49 -13.59
N ILE A 256 5.59 6.28 -14.72
CA ILE A 256 5.47 5.09 -15.56
C ILE A 256 6.78 4.31 -15.43
N CYS A 257 6.71 3.10 -14.89
CA CYS A 257 7.89 2.27 -14.75
C CYS A 257 8.20 1.54 -16.05
N ALA A 258 9.38 1.82 -16.63
CA ALA A 258 9.87 1.11 -17.80
C ALA A 258 10.57 -0.22 -17.43
N LYS A 259 11.15 -0.29 -16.23
CA LYS A 259 11.87 -1.47 -15.73
C LYS A 259 12.01 -1.39 -14.21
N ASP A 260 11.86 -2.52 -13.53
CA ASP A 260 12.18 -2.66 -12.10
C ASP A 260 13.30 -3.70 -11.85
N SER A 261 13.42 -4.23 -10.62
CA SER A 261 14.42 -5.24 -10.28
C SER A 261 14.15 -6.60 -10.93
N GLY A 262 12.88 -6.90 -11.26
CA GLY A 262 12.45 -8.12 -11.94
C GLY A 262 12.71 -8.10 -13.44
N GLY A 263 12.70 -6.93 -14.08
CA GLY A 263 13.03 -6.79 -15.50
C GLY A 263 12.29 -5.66 -16.20
N PRO A 264 12.45 -5.55 -17.53
CA PRO A 264 11.69 -4.58 -18.31
C PRO A 264 10.19 -4.90 -18.28
N TYR A 265 9.36 -3.85 -18.23
CA TYR A 265 7.94 -3.96 -18.47
C TYR A 265 7.66 -4.16 -19.97
N ASN A 266 6.46 -4.63 -20.31
CA ASN A 266 6.12 -4.91 -21.70
C ASN A 266 6.16 -3.61 -22.54
N TYR A 267 6.87 -3.64 -23.66
CA TYR A 267 7.08 -2.47 -24.52
C TYR A 267 5.77 -1.84 -25.02
N GLU A 268 4.80 -2.65 -25.42
CA GLU A 268 3.50 -2.17 -25.92
C GLU A 268 2.68 -1.56 -24.79
N VAL A 269 2.71 -2.18 -23.60
CA VAL A 269 2.00 -1.66 -22.40
C VAL A 269 2.57 -0.30 -21.99
N VAL A 270 3.90 -0.18 -21.86
CA VAL A 270 4.57 1.09 -21.52
C VAL A 270 4.28 2.15 -22.59
N SER A 271 4.31 1.78 -23.87
CA SER A 271 3.98 2.71 -24.96
C SER A 271 2.52 3.18 -24.91
N LYS A 272 1.58 2.29 -24.56
CA LYS A 272 0.16 2.62 -24.40
C LYS A 272 -0.08 3.50 -23.18
N LEU A 273 0.65 3.30 -22.08
CA LEU A 273 0.61 4.16 -20.88
C LEU A 273 1.11 5.57 -21.21
N ILE A 274 2.22 5.70 -21.93
CA ILE A 274 2.75 6.98 -22.41
C ILE A 274 1.74 7.68 -23.33
N LYS A 275 1.13 6.94 -24.26
CA LYS A 275 0.10 7.47 -25.15
C LYS A 275 -1.12 7.98 -24.35
N ALA A 276 -1.58 7.22 -23.36
CA ALA A 276 -2.68 7.62 -22.50
C ALA A 276 -2.35 8.90 -21.72
N ALA A 277 -1.15 9.01 -21.15
CA ALA A 277 -0.70 10.20 -20.44
C ALA A 277 -0.69 11.45 -21.34
N ASN A 278 -0.19 11.31 -22.58
CA ASN A 278 -0.18 12.41 -23.55
C ASN A 278 -1.59 12.85 -23.95
N ILE A 279 -2.53 11.91 -24.15
CA ILE A 279 -3.93 12.22 -24.49
C ILE A 279 -4.65 12.86 -23.30
N ALA A 280 -4.35 12.42 -22.07
CA ALA A 280 -4.91 12.98 -20.86
C ALA A 280 -4.35 14.37 -20.51
N GLU A 281 -3.30 14.82 -21.22
CA GLU A 281 -2.58 16.07 -20.97
C GLU A 281 -2.10 16.17 -19.51
N VAL A 282 -1.54 15.07 -18.97
CA VAL A 282 -1.04 15.00 -17.59
C VAL A 282 0.48 14.97 -17.55
N ASP A 283 1.05 15.51 -16.47
CA ASP A 283 2.48 15.39 -16.21
C ASP A 283 2.81 13.95 -15.81
N TYR A 284 3.76 13.34 -16.53
CA TYR A 284 4.26 12.01 -16.23
C TYR A 284 5.79 11.93 -16.34
N THR A 285 6.35 10.92 -15.70
CA THR A 285 7.77 10.56 -15.80
C THR A 285 7.92 9.11 -16.23
N ILE A 286 9.07 8.79 -16.82
CA ILE A 286 9.43 7.41 -17.14
C ILE A 286 10.67 7.08 -16.31
N ASP A 287 10.58 6.01 -15.52
CA ASP A 287 11.59 5.66 -14.53
C ASP A 287 12.01 4.19 -14.57
N ILE A 288 13.22 3.93 -14.08
CA ILE A 288 13.79 2.58 -13.93
C ILE A 288 14.18 2.39 -12.47
N TYR A 289 13.58 1.41 -11.80
CA TYR A 289 13.78 1.19 -10.38
C TYR A 289 14.66 -0.05 -10.09
N PRO A 290 15.90 0.13 -9.63
CA PRO A 290 16.83 -1.00 -9.47
C PRO A 290 16.49 -1.95 -8.30
N TYR A 291 15.76 -1.49 -7.28
CA TYR A 291 15.49 -2.22 -6.03
C TYR A 291 14.00 -2.35 -5.71
N TYR A 292 13.14 -2.18 -6.72
CA TYR A 292 11.69 -2.21 -6.60
C TYR A 292 11.16 -3.55 -7.11
N GLY A 293 10.15 -4.10 -6.43
CA GLY A 293 9.35 -5.22 -6.90
C GLY A 293 7.87 -4.86 -6.71
N SER A 294 6.99 -5.52 -7.46
CA SER A 294 5.55 -5.25 -7.40
C SER A 294 4.74 -6.53 -7.45
N ASP A 295 3.43 -6.39 -7.25
CA ASP A 295 2.48 -7.48 -7.44
C ASP A 295 2.56 -8.11 -8.84
N VAL A 296 2.81 -7.30 -9.86
CA VAL A 296 3.00 -7.79 -11.22
C VAL A 296 4.18 -8.76 -11.29
N GLU A 297 5.30 -8.47 -10.65
CA GLU A 297 6.44 -9.39 -10.62
C GLU A 297 6.06 -10.72 -9.95
N SER A 298 5.29 -10.66 -8.87
CA SER A 298 4.77 -11.85 -8.19
C SER A 298 3.90 -12.72 -9.11
N SER A 299 3.09 -12.10 -9.98
CA SER A 299 2.28 -12.82 -10.98
C SER A 299 3.16 -13.52 -12.03
N LEU A 300 4.17 -12.83 -12.56
CA LEU A 300 5.07 -13.40 -13.55
C LEU A 300 5.87 -14.59 -12.98
N ARG A 301 6.38 -14.47 -11.76
CA ARG A 301 7.08 -15.55 -11.04
C ARG A 301 6.18 -16.76 -10.77
N ALA A 302 4.87 -16.56 -10.62
CA ALA A 302 3.90 -17.63 -10.48
C ALA A 302 3.56 -18.34 -11.80
N GLY A 303 4.01 -17.81 -12.95
CA GLY A 303 3.85 -18.41 -14.27
C GLY A 303 2.63 -17.93 -15.05
N TYR A 304 2.03 -16.79 -14.70
CA TYR A 304 0.95 -16.21 -15.50
C TYR A 304 1.50 -15.65 -16.81
N ASP A 305 0.82 -15.98 -17.92
CA ASP A 305 1.13 -15.50 -19.27
C ASP A 305 0.36 -14.20 -19.55
N VAL A 306 0.90 -13.08 -19.11
CA VAL A 306 0.27 -11.76 -19.20
C VAL A 306 1.27 -10.71 -19.66
N LYS A 307 0.81 -9.74 -20.46
CA LYS A 307 1.53 -8.48 -20.64
C LYS A 307 1.45 -7.68 -19.35
N HIS A 308 2.46 -6.86 -19.09
CA HIS A 308 2.57 -6.21 -17.79
C HIS A 308 3.07 -4.76 -17.82
N GLY A 309 2.57 -3.97 -16.88
CA GLY A 309 2.94 -2.57 -16.64
C GLY A 309 2.94 -2.21 -15.15
N LEU A 310 3.61 -1.12 -14.80
CA LEU A 310 3.49 -0.49 -13.49
C LEU A 310 3.43 1.02 -13.64
N ILE A 311 2.49 1.62 -12.93
CA ILE A 311 2.37 3.07 -12.79
C ILE A 311 2.03 3.43 -11.35
N GLY A 312 2.18 4.71 -11.00
CA GLY A 312 1.78 5.18 -9.69
C GLY A 312 1.97 6.67 -9.50
N PRO A 313 1.28 7.31 -8.55
CA PRO A 313 1.62 8.67 -8.17
C PRO A 313 3.04 8.72 -7.62
N GLY A 314 3.75 9.82 -7.85
CA GLY A 314 5.06 10.01 -7.23
C GLY A 314 4.97 10.09 -5.70
N VAL A 315 5.71 9.24 -5.01
CA VAL A 315 5.75 9.16 -3.54
C VAL A 315 7.18 9.38 -3.05
N TYR A 316 7.35 10.37 -2.18
CA TYR A 316 8.61 10.64 -1.51
C TYR A 316 8.71 9.88 -0.19
N ALA A 317 9.91 9.38 0.13
CA ALA A 317 10.24 8.70 1.38
C ALA A 317 9.37 7.45 1.68
N SER A 318 9.06 6.70 0.62
CA SER A 318 8.46 5.36 0.68
C SER A 318 9.07 4.47 1.78
N HIS A 319 8.24 3.61 2.38
CA HIS A 319 8.55 2.77 3.55
C HIS A 319 8.90 3.58 4.81
N GLY A 320 8.57 4.87 4.83
CA GLY A 320 8.87 5.84 5.88
C GLY A 320 7.64 6.61 6.35
N TYR A 321 7.79 7.91 6.54
CA TYR A 321 6.66 8.84 6.64
C TYR A 321 6.55 9.57 5.31
N GLU A 322 5.62 9.10 4.49
CA GLU A 322 5.58 9.30 3.06
C GLU A 322 4.85 10.58 2.71
N ARG A 323 5.07 11.06 1.49
CA ARG A 323 4.39 12.24 0.97
C ARG A 323 4.17 12.16 -0.53
N THR A 324 2.95 12.50 -0.94
CA THR A 324 2.56 12.75 -2.34
C THR A 324 1.71 14.02 -2.43
N HIS A 325 1.28 14.40 -3.63
CA HIS A 325 0.42 15.55 -3.89
C HIS A 325 -0.87 15.13 -4.61
N ILE A 326 -1.96 15.87 -4.40
CA ILE A 326 -3.23 15.65 -5.10
C ILE A 326 -3.08 15.67 -6.63
N ASP A 327 -2.12 16.44 -7.16
CA ASP A 327 -1.84 16.50 -8.60
C ASP A 327 -1.36 15.15 -9.14
N ALA A 328 -0.53 14.42 -8.39
CA ALA A 328 -0.08 13.09 -8.80
C ALA A 328 -1.23 12.07 -8.77
N ILE A 329 -2.13 12.19 -7.78
CA ILE A 329 -3.36 11.38 -7.69
C ILE A 329 -4.26 11.66 -8.91
N GLU A 330 -4.44 12.93 -9.25
CA GLU A 330 -5.23 13.36 -10.41
C GLU A 330 -4.61 12.89 -11.73
N ALA A 331 -3.30 13.07 -11.91
CA ALA A 331 -2.56 12.64 -13.09
C ALA A 331 -2.68 11.12 -13.30
N THR A 332 -2.51 10.33 -12.23
CA THR A 332 -2.61 8.87 -12.30
C THR A 332 -4.04 8.43 -12.63
N LEU A 333 -5.05 9.02 -12.00
CA LEU A 333 -6.45 8.70 -12.29
C LEU A 333 -6.82 9.04 -13.74
N LYS A 334 -6.49 10.24 -14.22
CA LYS A 334 -6.80 10.66 -15.60
C LYS A 334 -6.09 9.78 -16.64
N LEU A 335 -4.83 9.42 -16.39
CA LEU A 335 -4.10 8.49 -17.24
C LEU A 335 -4.85 7.15 -17.33
N LEU A 336 -5.26 6.59 -16.19
CA LEU A 336 -6.01 5.34 -16.14
C LEU A 336 -7.36 5.42 -16.85
N GLN A 337 -8.10 6.52 -16.68
CA GLN A 337 -9.38 6.74 -17.38
C GLN A 337 -9.19 6.71 -18.90
N VAL A 338 -8.17 7.39 -19.42
CA VAL A 338 -7.85 7.33 -20.85
C VAL A 338 -7.37 5.94 -21.25
N TYR A 339 -6.53 5.30 -20.44
CA TYR A 339 -5.94 4.00 -20.75
C TYR A 339 -6.99 2.92 -21.03
N VAL A 340 -8.06 2.86 -20.21
CA VAL A 340 -9.14 1.87 -20.38
C VAL A 340 -10.04 2.16 -21.57
N GLU A 341 -10.04 3.39 -22.08
CA GLU A 341 -10.80 3.82 -23.26
C GLU A 341 -10.02 3.60 -24.57
N LEU A 342 -8.72 3.32 -24.49
CA LEU A 342 -7.88 2.98 -25.63
C LEU A 342 -8.04 1.49 -26.00
N ASP A 343 -8.11 1.23 -27.31
CA ASP A 343 -8.12 -0.12 -27.90
C ASP A 343 -6.92 -0.97 -27.47
#